data_AF-A0A7S1JQZ5-F1
#
_entry.id   AF-A0A7S1JQZ5-F1
#
_cell.length_a   1.000
_cell.length_b   1.000
_cell.length_c   1.000
_cell.angle_alpha   90.00
_cell.angle_beta   90.00
_cell.angle_gamma   90.00
#
_symmetry.space_group_name_H-M   'P 1'
#
loop_
_entity.id
_entity.type
_entity.pdbx_description
1 polymer ?
#
loop_
_entity_poly.entity_id
_entity_poly.type
_entity_poly.pdbx_seq_one_letter_code
_entity_poly.pdbx_strand_id
1 'polypeptide(L)'
;RQLQRDILQALISCGANVNFHYPDHELDHEGMRPIRVASETGNIDAVEVLLATNQVDHVSFPLHRFPPLRPSQAYGDALIGVARRLMQHDPSLSGRAVISAALSLAHLSKAFVYEYVDTLVQHGDPIP
;
A
#
# COMPACT_ATOMS: atom_id res chain seq x y z
N ARG A 1 -9.11 -14.73 -5.43
CA ARG A 1 -8.09 -14.71 -4.35
C ARG A 1 -7.01 -15.77 -4.60
N GLN A 2 -7.32 -17.08 -4.59
CA GLN A 2 -6.30 -18.12 -4.87
C GLN A 2 -5.68 -18.02 -6.27
N LEU A 3 -6.50 -17.95 -7.31
CA LEU A 3 -6.02 -17.82 -8.70
C LEU A 3 -5.07 -16.62 -8.90
N GLN A 4 -5.36 -15.47 -8.26
CA GLN A 4 -4.49 -14.31 -8.36
C GLN A 4 -3.10 -14.59 -7.74
N ARG A 5 -3.07 -15.20 -6.56
CA ARG A 5 -1.81 -15.59 -5.91
C ARG A 5 -1.03 -16.56 -6.78
N ASP A 6 -1.70 -17.56 -7.35
CA ASP A 6 -1.06 -18.57 -8.21
C ASP A 6 -0.44 -17.90 -9.45
N ILE A 7 -1.14 -16.94 -10.07
CA ILE A 7 -0.62 -16.17 -11.21
C ILE A 7 0.60 -15.34 -10.80
N LEU A 8 0.53 -14.59 -9.69
CA LEU A 8 1.64 -13.77 -9.21
C LEU A 8 2.87 -14.63 -8.89
N GLN A 9 2.67 -15.76 -8.20
CA GLN A 9 3.74 -16.71 -7.87
C GLN A 9 4.36 -17.31 -9.12
N ALA A 10 3.56 -17.67 -10.13
CA ALA A 10 4.06 -18.19 -11.41
C ALA A 10 4.90 -17.14 -12.14
N LEU A 11 4.42 -15.89 -12.23
CA LEU A 11 5.16 -14.79 -12.86
C LEU A 11 6.51 -14.55 -12.18
N ILE A 12 6.53 -14.48 -10.85
CA ILE A 12 7.75 -14.29 -10.06
C ILE A 12 8.71 -15.48 -10.25
N SER A 13 8.18 -16.71 -10.25
CA SER A 13 8.97 -17.92 -10.48
C SER A 13 9.60 -17.97 -11.88
N CYS A 14 8.96 -17.34 -12.87
CA CYS A 14 9.50 -17.17 -14.22
C CYS A 14 10.50 -16.00 -14.33
N GLY A 15 10.83 -15.31 -13.23
CA GLY A 15 11.82 -14.23 -13.21
C GLY A 15 11.25 -12.83 -13.44
N ALA A 16 9.94 -12.62 -13.24
CA ALA A 16 9.38 -11.26 -13.24
C ALA A 16 10.06 -10.40 -12.15
N ASN A 17 10.53 -9.21 -12.55
CA ASN A 17 11.20 -8.28 -11.63
C ASN A 17 10.18 -7.57 -10.72
N VAL A 18 10.20 -7.90 -9.43
CA VAL A 18 9.29 -7.31 -8.41
C VAL A 18 9.55 -5.83 -8.12
N ASN A 19 10.73 -5.32 -8.48
CA ASN A 19 11.13 -3.92 -8.32
C ASN A 19 11.08 -3.15 -9.64
N PHE A 20 10.50 -3.74 -10.69
CA PHE A 20 10.40 -3.04 -11.97
C PHE A 20 9.63 -1.73 -11.78
N HIS A 21 10.20 -0.65 -12.31
CA HIS A 21 9.56 0.66 -12.37
C HIS A 21 9.76 1.25 -13.76
N TYR A 22 8.75 1.95 -14.26
CA TYR A 22 8.90 2.70 -15.51
C TYR A 22 9.57 4.04 -15.20
N PRO A 23 10.72 4.38 -15.84
CA PRO A 23 11.47 5.61 -15.53
C PRO A 23 10.78 6.89 -16.03
N ASP A 24 9.73 6.77 -16.87
CA ASP A 24 9.20 7.88 -17.68
C ASP A 24 7.96 8.57 -17.10
N HIS A 25 7.61 8.30 -15.84
CA HIS A 25 6.58 9.07 -15.14
C HIS A 25 7.22 10.26 -14.41
N GLU A 26 7.50 11.34 -15.15
CA GLU A 26 8.08 12.60 -14.63
C GLU A 26 7.28 13.24 -13.46
N LEU A 27 6.07 12.75 -13.19
CA LEU A 27 5.18 13.25 -12.14
C LEU A 27 5.26 12.49 -10.82
N ASP A 28 5.99 11.36 -10.75
CA ASP A 28 6.14 10.54 -9.55
C ASP A 28 7.53 9.87 -9.50
N HIS A 29 8.46 10.44 -8.72
CA HIS A 29 9.84 9.95 -8.56
C HIS A 29 10.00 8.49 -8.09
N GLU A 30 8.91 7.79 -7.77
CA GLU A 30 8.91 6.38 -7.33
C GLU A 30 8.51 5.38 -8.44
N GLY A 31 7.91 5.85 -9.55
CA GLY A 31 7.40 5.03 -10.65
C GLY A 31 6.25 4.07 -10.27
N MET A 32 5.62 3.44 -11.27
CA MET A 32 4.64 2.36 -11.02
C MET A 32 5.34 1.05 -10.67
N ARG A 33 5.73 0.91 -9.40
CA ARG A 33 6.26 -0.35 -8.84
C ARG A 33 5.11 -1.33 -8.54
N PRO A 34 5.30 -2.65 -8.73
CA PRO A 34 4.28 -3.65 -8.40
C PRO A 34 3.71 -3.52 -6.98
N ILE A 35 4.57 -3.28 -5.98
CA ILE A 35 4.13 -3.12 -4.58
C ILE A 35 3.26 -1.88 -4.40
N ARG A 36 3.58 -0.77 -5.08
CA ARG A 36 2.80 0.47 -5.02
C ARG A 36 1.41 0.28 -5.61
N VAL A 37 1.31 -0.36 -6.78
CA VAL A 37 0.01 -0.65 -7.42
C VAL A 37 -0.84 -1.57 -6.54
N ALA A 38 -0.23 -2.61 -5.95
CA ALA A 38 -0.91 -3.48 -5.01
C ALA A 38 -1.43 -2.71 -3.79
N SER A 39 -0.62 -1.77 -3.27
CA SER A 39 -1.01 -0.97 -2.11
C SER A 39 -2.11 0.04 -2.42
N GLU A 40 -2.03 0.79 -3.52
CA GLU A 40 -3.05 1.76 -3.95
C GLU A 40 -4.40 1.06 -4.25
N THR A 41 -4.36 -0.14 -4.80
CA THR A 41 -5.60 -0.88 -5.09
C THR A 41 -6.20 -1.56 -3.85
N GLY A 42 -5.56 -1.47 -2.67
CA GLY A 42 -5.97 -2.21 -1.48
C GLY A 42 -5.82 -3.73 -1.64
N ASN A 43 -4.98 -4.19 -2.55
CA ASN A 43 -4.85 -5.61 -2.87
C ASN A 43 -3.90 -6.32 -1.90
N ILE A 44 -4.42 -6.67 -0.73
CA ILE A 44 -3.64 -7.33 0.32
C ILE A 44 -3.02 -8.66 -0.15
N ASP A 45 -3.70 -9.44 -0.98
CA ASP A 45 -3.19 -10.71 -1.49
C ASP A 45 -1.93 -10.51 -2.34
N ALA A 46 -1.90 -9.46 -3.17
CA ALA A 46 -0.73 -9.11 -3.96
C ALA A 46 0.42 -8.55 -3.09
N VAL A 47 0.09 -7.73 -2.08
CA VAL A 47 1.08 -7.22 -1.12
C VAL A 47 1.79 -8.37 -0.39
N GLU A 48 1.05 -9.35 0.12
CA GLU A 48 1.63 -10.51 0.80
C GLU A 48 2.57 -11.31 -0.12
N VAL A 49 2.15 -11.58 -1.36
CA VAL A 49 2.97 -12.33 -2.32
C VAL A 49 4.25 -11.57 -2.66
N LEU A 50 4.18 -10.26 -2.87
CA LEU A 50 5.34 -9.44 -3.19
C LEU A 50 6.32 -9.33 -2.01
N LEU A 51 5.82 -9.06 -0.80
CA LEU A 51 6.66 -8.98 0.41
C LEU A 51 7.31 -10.34 0.74
N ALA A 52 6.60 -11.45 0.53
CA ALA A 52 7.14 -12.80 0.75
C ALA A 52 8.36 -13.14 -0.12
N THR A 53 8.62 -12.38 -1.20
CA THR A 53 9.83 -12.56 -2.01
C THR A 53 11.11 -12.11 -1.31
N ASN A 54 11.01 -11.27 -0.26
CA ASN A 54 12.12 -10.58 0.40
C ASN A 54 13.05 -9.79 -0.56
N GLN A 55 12.59 -9.53 -1.78
CA GLN A 55 13.36 -8.82 -2.81
C GLN A 55 12.88 -7.38 -2.99
N VAL A 56 11.76 -6.99 -2.37
CA VAL A 56 11.20 -5.64 -2.47
C VAL A 56 12.15 -4.64 -1.81
N ASP A 57 12.74 -3.75 -2.60
CA ASP A 57 13.76 -2.80 -2.14
C ASP A 57 13.21 -1.43 -1.72
N HIS A 58 11.96 -1.15 -2.07
CA HIS A 58 11.31 0.10 -1.77
C HIS A 58 9.83 -0.11 -1.50
N VAL A 59 9.43 0.24 -0.29
CA VAL A 59 8.03 0.27 0.13
C VAL A 59 7.69 1.72 0.46
N SER A 60 6.60 2.21 -0.11
CA SER A 60 6.07 3.54 0.17
C SER A 60 4.57 3.40 0.46
N PHE A 61 4.02 4.30 1.26
CA PHE A 61 2.58 4.29 1.47
C PHE A 61 1.86 4.67 0.19
N PRO A 62 0.65 4.13 -0.02
CA PRO A 62 -0.20 4.58 -1.10
C PRO A 62 -0.52 6.07 -0.87
N LEU A 63 0.18 6.95 -1.58
CA LEU A 63 -0.23 8.32 -1.78
C LEU A 63 -1.35 8.28 -2.82
N HIS A 64 -2.60 8.33 -2.37
CA HIS A 64 -3.73 8.30 -3.28
C HIS A 64 -3.86 9.61 -4.04
N ARG A 65 -3.21 9.69 -5.20
CA ARG A 65 -3.46 10.78 -6.15
C ARG A 65 -4.86 10.68 -6.76
N PHE A 66 -5.37 9.46 -6.97
CA PHE A 66 -6.68 9.21 -7.58
C PHE A 66 -7.48 8.10 -6.86
N PRO A 67 -8.13 8.41 -5.73
CA PRO A 67 -9.06 7.46 -5.11
C PRO A 67 -10.29 7.21 -6.01
N PRO A 68 -10.99 6.07 -5.85
CA PRO A 68 -12.24 5.83 -6.54
C PRO A 68 -13.26 6.94 -6.21
N LEU A 69 -14.03 7.39 -7.21
CA LEU A 69 -15.03 8.48 -7.07
C LEU A 69 -16.03 8.25 -5.93
N ARG A 70 -16.31 6.99 -5.59
CA ARG A 70 -17.15 6.56 -4.47
C ARG A 70 -16.44 5.41 -3.75
N PRO A 71 -15.58 5.71 -2.76
CA PRO A 71 -14.91 4.67 -2.00
C PRO A 71 -15.93 3.92 -1.15
N SER A 72 -15.89 2.59 -1.20
CA SER A 72 -16.70 1.74 -0.33
C SER A 72 -15.98 1.52 1.00
N GLN A 73 -16.72 1.13 2.04
CA GLN A 73 -16.12 0.75 3.33
C GLN A 73 -15.11 -0.39 3.16
N ALA A 74 -15.46 -1.42 2.37
CA ALA A 74 -14.57 -2.54 2.08
C ALA A 74 -13.24 -2.12 1.43
N TYR A 75 -13.25 -1.06 0.60
CA TYR A 75 -12.02 -0.50 0.04
C TYR A 75 -11.16 0.17 1.13
N GLY A 76 -11.82 0.89 2.04
CA GLY A 76 -11.17 1.48 3.19
C GLY A 76 -10.51 0.46 4.12
N ASP A 77 -11.23 -0.60 4.49
CA ASP A 77 -10.72 -1.70 5.31
C ASP A 77 -9.50 -2.38 4.65
N ALA A 78 -9.55 -2.51 3.32
CA ALA A 78 -8.46 -3.07 2.53
C ALA A 78 -7.20 -2.19 2.58
N LEU A 79 -7.36 -0.86 2.49
CA LEU A 79 -6.24 0.08 2.65
C LEU A 79 -5.65 0.04 4.07
N ILE A 80 -6.47 -0.12 5.11
CA ILE A 80 -6.00 -0.30 6.49
C ILE A 80 -5.17 -1.58 6.61
N GLY A 81 -5.68 -2.68 6.05
CA GLY A 81 -5.01 -3.98 6.06
C GLY A 81 -3.64 -3.92 5.36
N VAL A 82 -3.59 -3.29 4.19
CA VAL A 82 -2.34 -3.05 3.46
C VAL A 82 -1.38 -2.20 4.29
N ALA A 83 -1.82 -1.05 4.77
CA ALA A 83 -0.96 -0.13 5.52
C ALA A 83 -0.36 -0.80 6.75
N ARG A 84 -1.18 -1.55 7.51
CA ARG A 84 -0.72 -2.35 8.65
C ARG A 84 0.33 -3.36 8.23
N ARG A 85 0.11 -4.06 7.12
CA ARG A 85 1.06 -5.07 6.65
C ARG A 85 2.40 -4.47 6.23
N LEU A 86 2.37 -3.33 5.54
CA LEU A 86 3.59 -2.60 5.18
C LEU A 86 4.36 -2.16 6.44
N MET A 87 3.67 -1.61 7.46
CA MET A 87 4.32 -1.22 8.73
C MET A 87 4.92 -2.41 9.49
N GLN A 88 4.25 -3.56 9.46
CA GLN A 88 4.79 -4.78 10.07
C GLN A 88 6.06 -5.28 9.36
N HIS A 89 6.14 -5.07 8.05
CA HIS A 89 7.31 -5.45 7.26
C HIS A 89 8.45 -4.43 7.40
N ASP A 90 8.12 -3.14 7.46
CA ASP A 90 9.08 -2.05 7.62
C ASP A 90 8.54 -1.02 8.65
N PRO A 91 8.95 -1.12 9.93
CA PRO A 91 8.51 -0.21 10.99
C PRO A 91 8.92 1.25 10.79
N SER A 92 9.93 1.54 9.94
CA SER A 92 10.35 2.91 9.65
C SER A 92 9.26 3.74 8.93
N LEU A 93 8.28 3.03 8.38
CA LEU A 93 7.14 3.58 7.69
C LEU A 93 6.14 4.29 8.65
N SER A 94 6.08 3.92 9.94
CA SER A 94 5.03 4.39 10.87
C SER A 94 4.85 5.93 10.95
N GLY A 95 5.94 6.70 10.97
CA GLY A 95 5.86 8.17 11.05
C GLY A 95 5.37 8.84 9.76
N ARG A 96 5.75 8.31 8.59
CA ARG A 96 5.32 8.81 7.26
C ARG A 96 3.92 8.31 6.90
N ALA A 97 3.50 7.18 7.46
CA ALA A 97 2.18 6.57 7.30
C ALA A 97 1.05 7.53 7.64
N VAL A 98 1.11 8.12 8.83
CA VAL A 98 0.05 8.94 9.40
C VAL A 98 -0.12 10.23 8.59
N ILE A 99 0.99 10.83 8.15
CA ILE A 99 0.99 12.06 7.34
C ILE A 99 0.53 11.77 5.90
N SER A 100 1.05 10.71 5.28
CA SER A 100 0.66 10.29 3.92
C SER A 100 -0.82 9.92 3.85
N ALA A 101 -1.31 9.21 4.87
CA ALA A 101 -2.72 8.96 5.08
C ALA A 101 -3.49 10.27 5.18
N ALA A 102 -3.19 11.12 6.17
CA ALA A 102 -3.90 12.37 6.39
C ALA A 102 -3.98 13.27 5.14
N LEU A 103 -2.93 13.29 4.30
CA LEU A 103 -2.87 14.09 3.07
C LEU A 103 -3.60 13.45 1.87
N SER A 104 -3.63 12.13 1.78
CA SER A 104 -4.34 11.40 0.71
C SER A 104 -5.87 11.45 0.88
N LEU A 105 -6.34 11.97 2.01
CA LEU A 105 -7.71 11.82 2.51
C LEU A 105 -8.62 13.04 2.29
N ALA A 106 -8.23 14.01 1.46
CA ALA A 106 -9.08 15.15 1.10
C ALA A 106 -10.40 14.75 0.36
N HIS A 107 -10.54 13.48 -0.02
CA HIS A 107 -11.66 12.94 -0.79
C HIS A 107 -12.43 11.82 -0.07
N LEU A 108 -12.04 11.43 1.15
CA LEU A 108 -12.75 10.42 1.95
C LEU A 108 -13.62 11.09 3.03
N SER A 109 -14.61 10.36 3.56
CA SER A 109 -15.47 10.92 4.61
C SER A 109 -14.66 11.15 5.89
N LYS A 110 -14.95 12.24 6.61
CA LYS A 110 -14.26 12.61 7.85
C LYS A 110 -14.26 11.47 8.90
N ALA A 111 -15.35 10.70 8.97
CA ALA A 111 -15.46 9.54 9.87
C ALA A 111 -14.45 8.44 9.53
N PHE A 112 -14.30 8.13 8.24
CA PHE A 112 -13.33 7.14 7.78
C PHE A 112 -11.89 7.59 8.05
N VAL A 113 -11.59 8.88 7.88
CA VAL A 113 -10.27 9.44 8.19
C VAL A 113 -9.89 9.25 9.65
N TYR A 114 -10.82 9.52 10.58
CA TYR A 114 -10.54 9.33 12.00
C TYR A 114 -10.33 7.87 12.37
N GLU A 115 -11.17 6.96 11.86
CA GLU A 115 -11.01 5.52 12.09
C GLU A 115 -9.68 4.99 11.53
N TYR A 116 -9.30 5.47 10.33
CA TYR A 116 -8.03 5.13 9.70
C TYR A 116 -6.83 5.62 10.50
N VAL A 117 -6.84 6.90 10.91
CA VAL A 117 -5.77 7.51 11.71
C VAL A 117 -5.69 6.85 13.09
N ASP A 118 -6.81 6.62 13.78
CA ASP A 118 -6.83 5.94 15.07
C ASP A 118 -6.28 4.52 14.98
N THR A 119 -6.61 3.78 13.90
CA THR A 119 -6.07 2.44 13.67
C THR A 119 -4.57 2.47 13.39
N LEU A 120 -4.08 3.47 12.64
CA LEU A 120 -2.64 3.65 12.40
C LEU A 120 -1.91 4.06 13.69
N VAL A 121 -2.50 4.89 14.54
CA VAL A 121 -1.92 5.33 15.83
C VAL A 121 -1.92 4.20 16.86
N GLN A 122 -2.92 3.31 16.83
CA GLN A 122 -2.98 2.14 17.72
C GLN A 122 -2.03 1.00 17.31
N HIS A 123 -1.53 1.00 16.07
CA HIS A 123 -0.73 -0.10 15.52
C HIS A 123 0.64 0.32 14.98
N GLY A 124 0.88 1.61 14.80
CA GLY A 124 2.21 2.18 14.64
C GLY A 124 2.73 2.61 16.01
N ASP A 125 4.03 2.44 16.25
CA ASP A 125 4.64 2.97 17.46
C ASP A 125 4.32 4.47 17.59
N PRO A 126 3.86 4.94 18.76
CA PRO A 126 3.63 6.36 18.99
C PRO A 126 4.97 7.07 18.76
N ILE A 127 4.98 8.00 17.81
CA ILE A 127 6.13 8.89 17.59
C ILE A 127 6.43 9.58 18.94
N PRO A 128 7.69 9.59 19.43
CA PRO A 128 8.05 10.35 20.62
C PRO A 128 7.86 11.85 20.44
#